data_AF-A0A2N6NL15-F1
#
_entry.id   AF-A0A2N6NL15-F1
#
_cell.length_a   1.000
_cell.length_b   1.000
_cell.length_c   1.000
_cell.angle_alpha   90.00
_cell.angle_beta   90.00
_cell.angle_gamma   90.00
#
_symmetry.space_group_name_H-M   'P 1'
#
loop_
_entity.id
_entity.type
_entity.pdbx_description
1 polymer ?
#
loop_
_entity_poly.entity_id
_entity_poly.type
_entity_poly.pdbx_seq_one_letter_code
_entity_poly.pdbx_strand_id
1 'polypeptide(L)'
;MILDVPMDAIEYDYLLTDSGLAREREQLIKEVTSVGLTEAWAYTDRGMMAGLKKHLDDEYGGLDAYLDSIGFHQGRRALVRETLLV
;
A
#
# COMPACT_ATOMS: atom_id res chain seq x y z
N MET A 1 8.66 5.40 -0.58
CA MET A 1 7.62 6.44 -0.81
C MET A 1 7.79 7.63 0.15
N ILE A 2 7.39 7.60 1.43
CA ILE A 2 7.66 8.75 2.36
C ILE A 2 9.03 8.68 3.05
N LEU A 3 9.47 7.47 3.41
CA LEU A 3 10.80 7.21 3.97
C LEU A 3 11.86 6.95 2.90
N ASP A 4 11.56 7.21 1.62
CA ASP A 4 12.44 6.94 0.47
C ASP A 4 12.95 5.48 0.36
N VAL A 5 12.29 4.54 1.06
CA VAL A 5 12.49 3.10 0.90
C VAL A 5 12.18 2.70 -0.55
N PRO A 6 13.02 1.84 -1.17
CA PRO A 6 12.80 1.30 -2.52
C PRO A 6 11.40 0.71 -2.71
N MET A 7 10.83 0.89 -3.90
CA MET A 7 9.47 0.43 -4.21
C MET A 7 9.33 -1.10 -4.15
N ASP A 8 10.37 -1.83 -4.55
CA ASP A 8 10.43 -3.30 -4.50
C ASP A 8 10.41 -3.82 -3.06
N ALA A 9 11.05 -3.13 -2.11
CA ALA A 9 10.99 -3.46 -0.69
C ALA A 9 9.58 -3.22 -0.10
N ILE A 10 8.91 -2.14 -0.50
CA ILE A 10 7.51 -1.87 -0.11
C ILE A 10 6.57 -2.93 -0.70
N GLU A 11 6.76 -3.29 -1.97
CA GLU A 11 5.98 -4.33 -2.63
C GLU A 11 6.20 -5.70 -1.98
N TYR A 12 7.45 -6.06 -1.66
CA TYR A 12 7.76 -7.28 -0.95
C TYR A 12 7.00 -7.39 0.38
N ASP A 13 7.04 -6.34 1.20
CA ASP A 13 6.34 -6.31 2.49
C ASP A 13 4.81 -6.42 2.31
N TYR A 14 4.25 -5.68 1.35
CA TYR A 14 2.82 -5.79 1.00
C TYR A 14 2.42 -7.24 0.67
N LEU A 15 3.21 -7.93 -0.16
CA LEU A 15 2.96 -9.32 -0.58
C LEU A 15 3.09 -10.33 0.58
N LEU A 16 3.78 -10.02 1.68
CA LEU A 16 3.84 -10.89 2.86
C LEU A 16 2.45 -11.12 3.49
N THR A 17 1.50 -10.21 3.26
CA THR A 17 0.09 -10.37 3.65
C THR A 17 -0.49 -11.70 3.14
N ASP A 18 -0.08 -12.17 1.96
CA ASP A 18 -0.59 -13.44 1.43
C ASP A 18 -0.21 -14.64 2.30
N SER A 19 1.01 -14.63 2.83
CA SER A 19 1.48 -15.64 3.77
C SER A 19 0.89 -15.45 5.17
N GLY A 20 0.72 -14.19 5.61
CA GLY A 20 0.16 -13.85 6.92
C GLY A 20 -1.30 -14.27 7.07
N LEU A 21 -2.08 -14.27 5.98
CA LEU A 21 -3.49 -14.65 5.96
C LEU A 21 -3.73 -16.09 5.49
N ALA A 22 -2.70 -16.94 5.45
CA ALA A 22 -2.82 -18.30 4.92
C ALA A 22 -3.85 -19.14 5.70
N ARG A 23 -4.02 -18.92 7.01
CA ARG A 23 -4.98 -19.67 7.85
C ARG A 23 -6.42 -19.24 7.62
N GLU A 24 -6.63 -17.97 7.31
CA GLU A 24 -7.92 -17.33 7.10
C GLU A 24 -8.36 -17.37 5.62
N ARG A 25 -7.45 -17.73 4.70
CA ARG A 25 -7.66 -17.64 3.25
C ARG A 25 -8.93 -18.32 2.76
N GLU A 26 -9.20 -19.54 3.24
CA GLU A 26 -10.40 -20.28 2.82
C GLU A 26 -11.69 -19.54 3.21
N GLN A 27 -11.70 -18.92 4.39
CA GLN A 27 -12.84 -18.13 4.85
C GLN A 27 -12.98 -16.83 4.05
N LEU A 28 -11.88 -16.13 3.78
CA LEU A 28 -11.87 -14.93 2.92
C LEU A 28 -12.41 -15.24 1.51
N ILE A 29 -12.01 -16.37 0.91
CA ILE A 29 -12.53 -16.82 -0.39
C ILE A 29 -14.05 -16.99 -0.34
N LYS A 30 -14.60 -17.61 0.72
CA LYS A 30 -16.05 -17.75 0.90
C LYS A 30 -16.75 -16.38 1.02
N GLU A 31 -16.15 -15.45 1.75
CA GLU A 31 -16.71 -14.11 1.94
C GLU A 31 -16.73 -13.31 0.64
N VAL A 32 -15.60 -13.22 -0.08
CA VAL A 32 -15.54 -12.44 -1.34
C VAL A 32 -16.41 -13.05 -2.42
N THR A 33 -16.48 -14.38 -2.53
CA THR A 33 -17.37 -15.04 -3.50
C THR A 33 -18.85 -14.88 -3.16
N SER A 34 -19.21 -14.81 -1.88
CA SER A 34 -20.60 -14.58 -1.45
C SER A 34 -21.18 -13.24 -1.91
N VAL A 35 -20.32 -12.25 -2.16
CA VAL A 35 -20.70 -10.91 -2.67
C VAL A 35 -20.45 -10.74 -4.18
N GLY A 36 -20.12 -11.83 -4.88
CA GLY A 36 -19.94 -11.86 -6.33
C GLY A 36 -18.55 -11.44 -6.82
N LEU A 37 -17.56 -11.34 -5.93
CA LEU A 37 -16.17 -11.09 -6.30
C LEU A 37 -15.44 -12.40 -6.59
N THR A 38 -14.39 -12.34 -7.40
CA THR A 38 -13.55 -13.50 -7.70
C THR A 38 -12.62 -13.82 -6.54
N GLU A 39 -12.11 -15.05 -6.47
CA GLU A 39 -11.15 -15.48 -5.44
C GLU A 39 -9.87 -14.63 -5.41
N ALA A 40 -9.52 -13.96 -6.51
CA ALA A 40 -8.39 -13.04 -6.59
C ALA A 40 -8.47 -11.91 -5.54
N TRP A 41 -9.68 -11.51 -5.14
CA TRP A 41 -9.90 -10.51 -4.08
C TRP A 41 -9.50 -10.99 -2.69
N ALA A 42 -9.27 -12.29 -2.53
CA ALA A 42 -8.70 -12.85 -1.31
C ALA A 42 -7.16 -12.82 -1.33
N TYR A 43 -6.49 -12.23 -2.32
CA TYR A 43 -5.03 -12.15 -2.39
C TYR A 43 -4.55 -10.72 -2.62
N THR A 44 -3.27 -10.48 -2.34
CA THR A 44 -2.61 -9.24 -2.75
C THR A 44 -2.40 -9.18 -4.26
N ASP A 45 -2.41 -7.97 -4.82
CA ASP A 45 -2.18 -7.74 -6.25
C ASP A 45 -0.76 -7.18 -6.50
N ARG A 46 0.03 -7.85 -7.34
CA ARG A 46 1.42 -7.45 -7.66
C ARG A 46 1.51 -6.09 -8.37
N GLY A 47 0.44 -5.65 -9.02
CA GLY A 47 0.35 -4.32 -9.62
C GLY A 47 -0.04 -3.22 -8.63
N MET A 48 -0.49 -3.54 -7.41
CA MET A 48 -1.07 -2.57 -6.48
C MET A 48 -0.12 -1.42 -6.13
N MET A 49 1.13 -1.72 -5.75
CA MET A 49 2.08 -0.68 -5.33
C MET A 49 2.56 0.18 -6.50
N ALA A 50 2.78 -0.41 -7.68
CA ALA A 50 3.11 0.32 -8.89
C ALA A 50 1.96 1.21 -9.36
N GLY A 51 0.73 0.69 -9.34
CA GLY A 51 -0.49 1.43 -9.66
C GLY A 51 -0.73 2.60 -8.71
N LEU A 52 -0.55 2.38 -7.40
CA LEU A 52 -0.65 3.43 -6.38
C LEU A 52 0.37 4.55 -6.62
N LYS A 53 1.65 4.20 -6.84
CA LYS A 53 2.69 5.20 -7.13
C LYS A 53 2.36 6.01 -8.39
N LYS A 54 1.92 5.33 -9.46
CA LYS A 54 1.51 5.99 -10.70
C LYS A 54 0.33 6.95 -10.47
N HIS A 55 -0.69 6.52 -9.73
CA HIS A 55 -1.84 7.37 -9.42
C HIS A 55 -1.43 8.63 -8.63
N LEU A 56 -0.53 8.50 -7.65
CA LEU A 56 -0.02 9.67 -6.93
C LEU A 56 0.76 10.63 -7.83
N ASP A 57 1.57 10.09 -8.74
CA ASP A 57 2.32 10.91 -9.70
C ASP A 57 1.40 11.64 -10.67
N ASP A 58 0.44 10.93 -11.27
CA ASP A 58 -0.44 11.46 -12.31
C ASP A 58 -1.47 12.46 -11.76
N GLU A 59 -2.14 12.13 -10.65
CA GLU A 59 -3.27 12.91 -10.14
C GLU A 59 -2.86 14.03 -9.18
N TYR A 60 -1.73 13.85 -8.48
CA TYR A 60 -1.31 14.79 -7.44
C TYR A 60 0.03 15.45 -7.73
N GLY A 61 0.75 15.03 -8.77
CA GLY A 61 2.13 15.49 -9.02
C GLY A 61 3.15 14.88 -8.06
N GLY A 62 2.81 13.73 -7.45
CA GLY A 62 3.66 12.97 -6.56
C GLY A 62 3.19 12.93 -5.11
N LEU A 63 3.91 12.13 -4.31
CA LEU A 63 3.54 11.84 -2.92
C LEU A 63 3.49 13.09 -2.03
N ASP A 64 4.49 13.96 -2.11
CA ASP A 64 4.56 15.14 -1.23
C ASP A 64 3.39 16.09 -1.47
N ALA A 65 3.00 16.29 -2.73
CA ALA A 65 1.84 17.10 -3.09
C ALA A 65 0.51 16.45 -2.65
N TYR A 66 0.38 15.13 -2.79
CA TYR A 66 -0.75 14.40 -2.20
C TYR A 66 -0.83 14.60 -0.68
N LEU A 67 0.29 14.44 0.02
CA LEU A 67 0.36 14.59 1.48
C LEU A 67 0.05 16.02 1.91
N ASP A 68 0.52 17.03 1.16
CA ASP A 68 0.14 18.42 1.41
C ASP A 68 -1.36 18.67 1.22
N SER A 69 -2.00 18.03 0.23
CA SER A 69 -3.44 18.16 -0.04
C SER A 69 -4.33 17.66 1.11
N ILE A 70 -3.83 16.72 1.92
CA ILE A 70 -4.54 16.17 3.09
C ILE A 70 -4.08 16.76 4.44
N GLY A 71 -3.30 17.85 4.42
CA GLY A 71 -2.81 18.50 5.63
C GLY A 71 -1.62 17.80 6.31
N PHE A 72 -0.94 16.90 5.60
CA PHE A 72 0.26 16.20 6.07
C PHE A 72 1.53 16.91 5.58
N HIS A 73 1.74 18.12 6.09
CA HIS A 73 2.81 19.02 5.65
C HIS A 73 4.22 18.58 6.03
N GLN A 74 5.22 19.28 5.49
CA GLN A 74 6.65 19.01 5.66
C GLN A 74 7.06 18.68 7.11
N GLY A 75 6.60 19.43 8.11
CA GLY A 75 6.96 19.18 9.51
C GLY A 75 6.56 17.78 10.00
N ARG A 76 5.39 17.28 9.59
CA ARG A 76 4.96 15.91 9.90
C ARG A 76 5.74 14.87 9.11
N ARG A 77 6.07 15.16 7.84
CA ARG A 77 6.93 14.31 7.01
C ARG A 77 8.34 14.15 7.61
N ALA A 78 8.93 15.25 8.07
CA ALA A 78 10.24 15.25 8.73
C ALA A 78 10.23 14.42 10.01
N LEU A 79 9.24 14.63 10.89
CA LEU A 79 9.11 13.87 12.13
C LEU A 79 9.05 12.36 11.89
N VAL A 80 8.28 11.91 10.88
CA VAL A 80 8.19 10.48 10.53
C VAL A 80 9.55 9.93 10.09
N ARG A 81 10.29 10.66 9.25
CA ARG A 81 11.62 10.25 8.80
C ARG A 81 12.61 10.17 9.96
N GLU A 82 12.66 11.19 10.79
CA GLU A 82 13.54 11.25 11.98
C GLU A 82 13.24 10.13 12.98
N THR A 83 11.97 9.72 13.10
CA THR A 83 11.56 8.68 14.05
C THR A 83 11.86 7.27 13.56
N LEU A 84 11.75 7.00 12.26
CA LEU A 84 11.74 5.64 11.72
C LEU A 84 13.01 5.25 10.95
N LEU A 85 13.84 6.20 10.51
CA LEU A 85 15.09 5.93 9.77
C LEU A 85 16.34 5.92 10.67
N VAL A 86 16.20 5.52 11.93
CA VAL A 86 17.30 5.47 12.91
C VAL A 86 18.41 4.51 12.48
#